data_AF-A0A0A1UAH6-F1
#
_entry.id   AF-A0A0A1UAH6-F1
#
_cell.length_a   1.000
_cell.length_b   1.000
_cell.length_c   1.000
_cell.angle_alpha   90.00
_cell.angle_beta   90.00
_cell.angle_gamma   90.00
#
_symmetry.space_group_name_H-M   'P 1'
#
loop_
_entity.id
_entity.type
_entity.pdbx_description
1 polymer ?
#
loop_
_entity_poly.entity_id
_entity_poly.type
_entity_poly.pdbx_seq_one_letter_code
_entity_poly.pdbx_strand_id
1 'polypeptide(L)'
;RIQCVRSKSQTLDIKICQKTMKKREDKGLGTPVYAAPETFRDEYTYSGDVYSYGITAWEIYYQEESYKELKSIFEIKDHVEKGKRLILDKNIPTDYAGLIQSCWKQEGSERPTFDQVTKLVVKIDDEVALHSGIDDGVCQEKIDEFATKRTEKMQKQINELYRD
;
A
#
# COMPACT_ATOMS: atom_id res chain seq x y z
N ARG A 1 -44.96 10.95 -20.79
CA ARG A 1 -43.66 10.90 -21.50
C ARG A 1 -42.87 12.15 -21.10
N ILE A 2 -42.13 12.08 -19.99
CA ILE A 2 -41.32 13.20 -19.48
C ILE A 2 -39.89 12.67 -19.40
N GLN A 3 -39.00 13.23 -20.23
CA GLN A 3 -37.58 12.93 -20.22
C GLN A 3 -36.95 13.63 -19.02
N CYS A 4 -36.39 12.85 -18.10
CA CYS A 4 -35.55 13.34 -17.01
C CYS A 4 -34.10 13.40 -17.53
N VAL A 5 -33.59 14.61 -17.80
CA VAL A 5 -32.18 14.83 -18.10
C VAL A 5 -31.48 15.07 -16.76
N ARG A 6 -30.81 14.04 -16.25
CA ARG A 6 -30.01 14.12 -15.01
C ARG A 6 -28.77 14.98 -15.26
N SER A 7 -28.63 16.03 -14.45
CA SER A 7 -27.43 16.83 -14.26
C SER A 7 -26.26 15.93 -13.85
N LYS A 8 -25.12 16.06 -14.53
CA LYS A 8 -23.88 15.36 -14.20
C LYS A 8 -23.34 15.89 -12.86
N SER A 9 -23.39 15.06 -11.82
CA SER A 9 -22.56 15.23 -10.63
C SER A 9 -21.11 15.06 -11.03
N GLN A 10 -20.30 16.09 -10.78
CA GLN A 10 -18.84 16.02 -10.88
C GLN A 10 -18.33 15.05 -9.80
N THR A 11 -17.91 13.86 -10.20
CA THR A 11 -16.98 13.04 -9.43
C THR A 11 -15.60 13.67 -9.55
N LEU A 12 -14.97 13.96 -8.41
CA LEU A 12 -13.57 14.36 -8.32
C LEU A 12 -12.72 13.21 -8.88
N ASP A 13 -12.30 13.32 -10.15
CA ASP A 13 -11.30 12.45 -10.72
C ASP A 13 -9.96 12.73 -10.03
N ILE A 14 -9.58 11.89 -9.05
CA ILE A 14 -8.21 11.82 -8.56
C ILE A 14 -7.38 11.18 -9.69
N LYS A 15 -7.03 11.98 -10.69
CA LYS A 15 -6.09 11.64 -11.76
C LYS A 15 -4.67 11.62 -11.21
N ILE A 16 -4.31 10.54 -10.54
CA ILE A 16 -2.90 10.14 -10.46
C ILE A 16 -2.66 9.25 -11.69
N CYS A 17 -2.34 9.84 -12.86
CA CYS A 17 -1.59 9.08 -13.87
C CYS A 17 -1.01 9.84 -15.08
N GLN A 18 -1.38 11.08 -15.41
CA GLN A 18 -0.89 11.64 -16.68
C GLN A 18 -0.63 13.16 -16.65
N LYS A 19 0.60 13.56 -16.30
CA LYS A 19 1.17 14.84 -16.74
C LYS A 19 2.61 14.68 -17.22
N THR A 20 2.73 14.68 -18.54
CA THR A 20 3.82 15.17 -19.41
C THR A 20 5.26 15.14 -18.88
N MET A 21 6.05 14.23 -19.46
CA MET A 21 7.48 14.06 -19.24
C MET A 21 8.28 15.31 -19.62
N LYS A 22 8.86 15.98 -18.61
CA LYS A 22 10.03 16.84 -18.77
C LYS A 22 11.25 15.97 -18.47
N LYS A 23 12.09 15.74 -19.48
CA LYS A 23 13.29 14.87 -19.41
C LYS A 23 14.19 15.29 -18.25
N ARG A 24 14.12 14.54 -17.14
CA ARG A 24 15.14 14.48 -16.09
C ARG A 24 15.58 13.02 -16.07
N GLU A 25 16.89 12.78 -16.15
CA GLU A 25 17.48 11.43 -16.24
C GLU A 25 17.53 10.69 -14.90
N ASP A 26 16.58 10.98 -14.00
CA ASP A 26 16.28 10.15 -12.84
C ASP A 26 14.85 9.64 -13.05
N LYS A 27 14.73 8.52 -13.78
CA LYS A 27 13.44 7.82 -13.88
C LYS A 27 13.16 7.24 -12.50
N GLY A 28 12.39 7.97 -11.71
CA GLY A 28 11.99 7.59 -10.36
C GLY A 28 11.25 6.26 -10.37
N LEU A 29 12.00 5.17 -10.28
CA LEU A 29 11.56 4.00 -9.52
C LEU A 29 11.12 4.59 -8.16
N GLY A 30 9.92 4.27 -7.68
CA GLY A 30 9.50 4.69 -6.34
C GLY A 30 10.45 4.16 -5.27
N THR A 31 10.03 4.08 -4.00
CA THR A 31 10.85 3.39 -3.00
C THR A 31 11.03 1.93 -3.43
N PRO A 32 12.23 1.51 -3.89
CA PRO A 32 12.43 0.26 -4.64
C PRO A 32 12.19 -0.99 -3.81
N VAL A 33 12.09 -0.80 -2.49
CA VAL A 33 11.71 -1.80 -1.48
C VAL A 33 10.33 -2.41 -1.76
N TYR A 34 9.39 -1.62 -2.30
CA TYR A 34 8.03 -2.06 -2.62
C TYR A 34 7.88 -2.53 -4.07
N ALA A 35 8.92 -2.39 -4.89
CA ALA A 35 8.83 -2.62 -6.32
C ALA A 35 8.67 -4.10 -6.66
N ALA A 36 7.74 -4.38 -7.59
CA ALA A 36 7.57 -5.73 -8.12
C ALA A 36 8.74 -6.12 -9.04
N PRO A 37 9.01 -7.42 -9.23
CA PRO A 37 10.08 -7.90 -10.12
C PRO A 37 10.05 -7.30 -11.53
N GLU A 38 8.86 -7.12 -12.10
CA GLU A 38 8.66 -6.53 -13.42
C GLU A 38 8.94 -5.02 -13.47
N THR A 39 8.74 -4.31 -12.35
CA THR A 39 8.94 -2.85 -12.27
C THR A 39 10.40 -2.46 -12.47
N PHE A 40 11.34 -3.35 -12.13
CA PHE A 40 12.77 -3.14 -12.42
C PHE A 40 13.10 -3.13 -13.92
N ARG A 41 12.16 -3.50 -14.78
CA ARG A 41 12.28 -3.45 -16.25
C ARG A 41 11.48 -2.30 -16.87
N ASP A 42 11.16 -1.28 -16.06
CA ASP A 42 10.34 -0.12 -16.45
C ASP A 42 8.87 -0.49 -16.83
N GLU A 43 8.36 -1.64 -16.36
CA GLU A 43 6.96 -2.05 -16.57
C GLU A 43 6.12 -1.78 -15.31
N TYR A 44 5.25 -0.77 -15.40
CA TYR A 44 4.24 -0.49 -14.37
C TYR A 44 2.93 -1.19 -14.72
N THR A 45 2.45 -2.03 -13.81
CA THR A 45 1.26 -2.86 -14.00
C THR A 45 0.38 -2.77 -12.76
N TYR A 46 -0.94 -2.98 -12.93
CA TYR A 46 -1.85 -3.10 -11.80
C TYR A 46 -1.46 -4.24 -10.85
N SER A 47 -0.88 -5.33 -11.38
CA SER A 47 -0.33 -6.42 -10.57
C SER A 47 0.91 -6.00 -9.77
N GLY A 48 1.67 -5.01 -10.26
CA GLY A 48 2.79 -4.41 -9.53
C GLY A 48 2.32 -3.59 -8.32
N ASP A 49 1.18 -2.89 -8.44
CA ASP A 49 0.56 -2.21 -7.31
C ASP A 49 0.07 -3.21 -6.24
N VAL A 50 -0.46 -4.35 -6.67
CA VAL A 50 -0.84 -5.46 -5.76
C VAL A 50 0.38 -6.03 -5.03
N TYR A 51 1.51 -6.17 -5.71
CA TYR A 51 2.77 -6.57 -5.06
C TYR A 51 3.20 -5.57 -3.99
N SER A 52 3.18 -4.29 -4.33
CA SER A 52 3.52 -3.20 -3.41
C SER A 52 2.63 -3.24 -2.17
N TYR A 53 1.33 -3.49 -2.35
CA TYR A 53 0.39 -3.70 -1.26
C TYR A 53 0.77 -4.89 -0.38
N GLY A 54 1.22 -6.01 -0.94
CA GLY A 54 1.68 -7.17 -0.17
C GLY A 54 2.85 -6.83 0.77
N ILE A 55 3.82 -6.04 0.30
CA ILE A 55 4.94 -5.57 1.12
C ILE A 55 4.45 -4.60 2.21
N THR A 56 3.57 -3.66 1.87
CA THR A 56 2.97 -2.75 2.85
C THR A 56 2.16 -3.49 3.92
N ALA A 57 1.38 -4.50 3.53
CA ALA A 57 0.60 -5.31 4.46
C ALA A 57 1.51 -6.09 5.44
N TRP A 58 2.66 -6.58 4.95
CA TRP A 58 3.68 -7.18 5.81
C TRP A 58 4.24 -6.17 6.82
N GLU A 59 4.59 -4.97 6.38
CA GLU A 59 5.12 -3.92 7.27
C GLU A 59 4.10 -3.48 8.32
N ILE A 60 2.82 -3.36 7.95
CA ILE A 60 1.75 -3.02 8.90
C ILE A 60 1.62 -4.12 9.97
N TYR A 61 1.67 -5.40 9.56
CA TYR A 61 1.50 -6.52 10.48
C TYR A 61 2.68 -6.64 11.44
N TYR A 62 3.92 -6.61 10.94
CA TYR A 62 5.11 -6.79 11.76
C TYR A 62 5.59 -5.50 12.43
N GLN A 63 5.12 -4.34 11.97
CA GLN A 63 5.58 -3.02 12.41
C GLN A 63 7.11 -2.87 12.31
N GLU A 64 7.70 -3.51 11.31
CA GLU A 64 9.15 -3.51 11.04
C GLU A 64 9.45 -2.98 9.63
N GLU A 65 10.68 -2.51 9.45
CA GLU A 65 11.20 -2.13 8.13
C GLU A 65 11.40 -3.37 7.25
N SER A 66 10.79 -3.38 6.07
CA SER A 66 10.98 -4.47 5.12
C SER A 66 12.41 -4.52 4.59
N TYR A 67 12.94 -5.73 4.47
CA TYR A 67 14.29 -6.01 3.97
C TYR A 67 15.42 -5.30 4.74
N LYS A 68 15.24 -4.97 6.02
CA LYS A 68 16.24 -4.30 6.88
C LYS A 68 17.65 -4.92 6.90
N GLU A 69 17.75 -6.22 6.62
CA GLU A 69 19.01 -6.97 6.56
C GLU A 69 19.80 -6.74 5.25
N LEU A 70 19.14 -6.21 4.21
CA LEU A 70 19.74 -5.93 2.90
C LEU A 70 20.20 -4.47 2.87
N LYS A 71 21.47 -4.24 2.57
CA LYS A 71 22.12 -2.92 2.69
C LYS A 71 21.95 -2.08 1.43
N SER A 72 21.67 -2.72 0.30
CA SER A 72 21.55 -2.06 -0.99
C SER A 72 20.28 -2.44 -1.73
N ILE A 73 19.75 -1.47 -2.49
CA ILE A 73 18.66 -1.66 -3.44
C ILE A 73 18.95 -2.78 -4.44
N PHE A 74 20.22 -2.95 -4.84
CA PHE A 74 20.63 -4.02 -5.74
C PHE A 74 20.50 -5.40 -5.09
N GLU A 75 20.74 -5.51 -3.78
CA GLU A 75 20.56 -6.76 -3.04
C GLU A 75 19.07 -7.08 -2.90
N ILE A 76 18.22 -6.08 -2.65
CA ILE A 76 16.76 -6.24 -2.63
C ILE A 76 16.26 -6.71 -4.00
N LYS A 77 16.71 -6.06 -5.08
CA LYS A 77 16.37 -6.45 -6.45
C LYS A 77 16.75 -7.91 -6.72
N ASP A 78 18.02 -8.29 -6.49
CA ASP A 78 18.50 -9.66 -6.70
C ASP A 78 17.74 -10.69 -5.84
N HIS A 79 17.42 -10.33 -4.59
CA HIS A 79 16.63 -11.16 -3.70
C HIS A 79 15.22 -11.41 -4.25
N VAL A 80 14.54 -10.34 -4.69
CA VAL A 80 13.18 -10.40 -5.24
C VAL A 80 13.15 -11.11 -6.60
N GLU A 81 14.11 -10.85 -7.49
CA GLU A 81 14.24 -11.51 -8.80
C GLU A 81 14.49 -13.01 -8.67
N LYS A 82 15.18 -13.46 -7.61
CA LYS A 82 15.38 -14.88 -7.27
C LYS A 82 14.14 -15.54 -6.64
N GLY A 83 13.02 -14.83 -6.54
CA GLY A 83 11.79 -15.35 -5.94
C GLY A 83 11.82 -15.42 -4.40
N LYS A 84 12.84 -14.85 -3.74
CA LYS A 84 12.90 -14.80 -2.28
C LYS A 84 12.00 -13.67 -1.76
N ARG A 85 11.46 -13.84 -0.57
CA ARG A 85 10.45 -12.95 0.05
C ARG A 85 10.72 -12.74 1.54
N LEU A 86 10.03 -11.77 2.12
CA LEU A 86 10.05 -11.50 3.55
C LEU A 86 9.55 -12.71 4.35
N ILE A 87 10.08 -12.88 5.56
CA ILE A 87 9.73 -14.00 6.42
C ILE A 87 8.33 -13.77 6.98
N LEU A 88 7.51 -14.81 6.91
CA LEU A 88 6.27 -14.91 7.65
C LEU A 88 6.50 -15.92 8.77
N ASP A 89 6.39 -15.46 10.01
CA ASP A 89 6.53 -16.32 11.18
C ASP A 89 5.32 -17.25 11.34
N LYS A 90 5.30 -18.08 12.39
CA LYS A 90 4.18 -19.00 12.64
C LYS A 90 3.05 -18.34 13.45
N ASN A 91 3.25 -17.11 13.90
CA ASN A 91 2.29 -16.41 14.75
C ASN A 91 1.26 -15.63 13.92
N ILE A 92 1.60 -15.26 12.68
CA ILE A 92 0.64 -14.64 11.77
C ILE A 92 -0.54 -15.59 11.47
N PRO A 93 -1.80 -15.12 11.59
CA PRO A 93 -2.94 -15.93 11.21
C PRO A 93 -2.85 -16.35 9.76
N THR A 94 -3.28 -17.59 9.48
CA THR A 94 -3.14 -18.22 8.16
C THR A 94 -3.75 -17.42 7.02
N ASP A 95 -4.86 -16.72 7.28
CA ASP A 95 -5.55 -15.97 6.24
C ASP A 95 -4.80 -14.68 5.88
N TYR A 96 -4.22 -13.98 6.86
CA TYR A 96 -3.34 -12.83 6.60
C TYR A 96 -2.06 -13.28 5.88
N ALA A 97 -1.46 -14.38 6.34
CA ALA A 97 -0.29 -14.96 5.69
C ALA A 97 -0.58 -15.33 4.22
N GLY A 98 -1.71 -15.98 3.96
CA GLY A 98 -2.16 -16.35 2.62
C GLY A 98 -2.43 -15.13 1.74
N LEU A 99 -3.07 -14.10 2.29
CA LEU A 99 -3.32 -12.84 1.59
C LEU A 99 -2.00 -12.19 1.16
N ILE A 100 -1.08 -11.94 2.10
CA ILE A 100 0.23 -11.34 1.81
C ILE A 100 0.97 -12.19 0.77
N GLN A 101 0.96 -13.52 0.94
CA GLN A 101 1.60 -14.46 0.02
C GLN A 101 1.06 -14.43 -1.40
N SER A 102 -0.26 -14.22 -1.55
CA SER A 102 -0.89 -14.11 -2.86
C SER A 102 -0.54 -12.79 -3.57
N CYS A 103 -0.41 -11.70 -2.81
CA CYS A 103 -0.13 -10.37 -3.35
C CYS A 103 1.29 -10.25 -3.91
N TRP A 104 2.28 -10.90 -3.31
CA TRP A 104 3.69 -10.77 -3.71
C TRP A 104 4.23 -11.95 -4.55
N LYS A 105 3.36 -12.66 -5.30
CA LYS A 105 3.78 -13.75 -6.21
C LYS A 105 4.76 -13.25 -7.27
N GLN A 106 5.62 -14.16 -7.75
CA GLN A 106 6.64 -13.81 -8.73
C GLN A 106 5.99 -13.32 -10.03
N GLU A 107 5.09 -14.14 -10.59
CA GLU A 107 4.36 -13.80 -11.80
C GLU A 107 3.19 -12.86 -11.48
N GLY A 108 3.12 -11.73 -12.18
CA GLY A 108 2.05 -10.74 -11.99
C GLY A 108 0.65 -11.29 -12.27
N SER A 109 0.53 -12.28 -13.16
CA SER A 109 -0.73 -12.94 -13.50
C SER A 109 -1.26 -13.88 -12.42
N GLU A 110 -0.41 -14.34 -11.49
CA GLU A 110 -0.81 -15.17 -10.35
C GLU A 110 -1.29 -14.35 -9.16
N ARG A 111 -1.07 -13.03 -9.21
CA ARG A 111 -1.49 -12.11 -8.15
C ARG A 111 -3.00 -11.84 -8.27
N PRO A 112 -3.71 -11.72 -7.14
CA PRO A 112 -5.12 -11.35 -7.15
C PRO A 112 -5.31 -9.93 -7.69
N THR A 113 -6.50 -9.62 -8.19
CA THR A 113 -6.90 -8.23 -8.45
C THR A 113 -7.25 -7.53 -7.13
N PHE A 114 -7.24 -6.19 -7.10
CA PHE A 114 -7.69 -5.47 -5.91
C PHE A 114 -9.13 -5.80 -5.51
N ASP A 115 -10.03 -6.06 -6.46
CA ASP A 115 -11.39 -6.54 -6.15
C ASP A 115 -11.38 -7.85 -5.35
N GLN A 116 -10.45 -8.76 -5.66
CA GLN A 116 -10.28 -10.00 -4.93
C GLN A 116 -9.61 -9.76 -3.57
N VAL A 117 -8.57 -8.93 -3.53
CA VAL A 117 -7.89 -8.52 -2.28
C VAL A 117 -8.89 -7.92 -1.30
N THR A 118 -9.73 -6.96 -1.73
CA THR A 118 -10.73 -6.32 -0.86
C THR A 118 -11.73 -7.34 -0.32
N LYS A 119 -12.20 -8.29 -1.15
CA LYS A 119 -13.10 -9.36 -0.67
C LYS A 119 -12.44 -10.26 0.36
N LEU A 120 -11.16 -10.59 0.16
CA LEU A 120 -10.40 -11.39 1.12
C LEU A 120 -10.20 -10.63 2.44
N VAL A 121 -9.83 -9.35 2.37
CA VAL A 121 -9.64 -8.50 3.56
C VAL A 121 -10.94 -8.38 4.35
N VAL A 122 -12.06 -8.07 3.69
CA VAL A 122 -13.38 -7.98 4.37
C VAL A 122 -13.75 -9.31 5.00
N LYS A 123 -13.54 -10.43 4.31
CA LYS A 123 -13.81 -11.75 4.87
C LYS A 123 -12.97 -12.03 6.11
N ILE A 124 -11.68 -11.69 6.07
CA ILE A 124 -10.78 -11.85 7.22
C ILE A 124 -11.24 -10.97 8.38
N ASP A 125 -11.62 -9.72 8.12
CA ASP A 125 -12.10 -8.79 9.14
C ASP A 125 -13.41 -9.27 9.79
N ASP A 126 -14.36 -9.76 9.00
CA ASP A 126 -15.61 -10.35 9.49
C ASP A 126 -15.36 -11.58 10.39
N GLU A 127 -14.32 -12.37 10.10
CA GLU A 127 -13.90 -13.52 10.92
C GLU A 127 -13.13 -13.08 12.19
N VAL A 128 -12.39 -11.96 12.11
CA VAL A 128 -11.63 -11.36 13.23
C VAL A 128 -12.54 -10.59 14.19
N ALA A 129 -13.70 -10.09 13.74
CA ALA A 129 -14.71 -9.42 14.57
C ALA A 129 -15.28 -10.28 15.73
N LEU A 130 -14.86 -11.55 15.83
CA LEU A 130 -15.10 -12.44 16.97
C LEU A 130 -13.99 -12.41 18.05
N HIS A 131 -12.90 -11.65 17.87
CA HIS A 131 -11.85 -11.43 18.87
C HIS A 131 -11.78 -9.96 19.27
N SER A 132 -12.47 -9.62 20.37
CA SER A 132 -12.49 -8.28 20.98
C SER A 132 -11.14 -7.78 21.53
N GLY A 133 -10.02 -8.47 21.29
CA GLY A 133 -8.76 -8.26 22.01
C GLY A 133 -7.67 -7.49 21.27
N ILE A 134 -7.87 -7.07 20.02
CA ILE A 134 -6.85 -6.32 19.26
C ILE A 134 -6.81 -4.84 19.69
N ASP A 135 -7.95 -4.29 20.12
CA ASP A 135 -8.07 -2.90 20.59
C ASP A 135 -7.86 -2.71 22.11
N ASP A 136 -7.75 -3.79 22.89
CA ASP A 136 -7.64 -3.73 24.37
C ASP A 136 -6.37 -3.00 24.86
N GLY A 137 -5.38 -2.79 23.98
CA GLY A 137 -4.15 -2.04 24.25
C GLY A 137 -4.03 -0.70 23.53
N VAL A 138 -4.99 -0.33 22.69
CA VAL A 138 -4.92 0.91 21.90
C VAL A 138 -5.45 2.06 22.73
N CYS A 139 -4.55 2.85 23.33
CA CYS A 139 -4.95 4.09 23.98
C CYS A 139 -5.42 5.10 22.92
N GLN A 140 -6.74 5.23 22.77
CA GLN A 140 -7.37 6.22 21.88
C GLN A 140 -6.74 7.62 22.03
N GLU A 141 -6.38 7.99 23.27
CA GLU A 141 -5.72 9.26 23.59
C GLU A 141 -4.40 9.48 22.82
N LYS A 142 -3.56 8.45 22.65
CA LYS A 142 -2.29 8.57 21.93
C LYS A 142 -2.48 8.69 20.42
N ILE A 143 -3.50 8.02 19.88
CA ILE A 143 -3.89 8.13 18.47
C ILE A 143 -4.39 9.56 18.20
N ASP A 144 -5.26 10.07 19.07
CA ASP A 144 -5.85 11.40 18.94
C ASP A 144 -4.79 12.49 19.08
N GLU A 145 -3.85 12.35 20.02
CA GLU A 145 -2.72 13.29 20.17
C GLU A 145 -1.85 13.31 18.89
N PHE A 146 -1.51 12.14 18.35
CA PHE A 146 -0.72 12.05 17.12
C PHE A 146 -1.45 12.66 15.92
N ALA A 147 -2.74 12.37 15.76
CA ALA A 147 -3.58 12.92 14.69
C ALA A 147 -3.69 14.46 14.80
N THR A 148 -3.87 14.96 16.01
CA THR A 148 -3.96 16.40 16.30
C THR A 148 -2.65 17.10 15.96
N LYS A 149 -1.52 16.58 16.45
CA LYS A 149 -0.19 17.15 16.21
C LYS A 149 0.17 17.20 14.71
N ARG A 150 -0.23 16.16 13.96
CA ARG A 150 -0.03 16.10 12.51
C ARG A 150 -0.91 17.13 11.79
N THR A 151 -2.15 17.31 12.23
CA THR A 151 -3.10 18.30 11.70
C THR A 151 -2.63 19.72 11.97
N GLU A 152 -2.17 20.03 13.17
CA GLU A 152 -1.63 21.35 13.53
C GLU A 152 -0.40 21.71 12.70
N LYS A 153 0.52 20.76 12.52
CA LYS A 153 1.71 20.96 11.68
C LYS A 153 1.32 21.25 10.23
N MET A 154 0.35 20.51 9.70
CA MET A 154 -0.16 20.74 8.34
C MET A 154 -0.86 22.10 8.22
N GLN A 155 -1.69 22.46 9.20
CA GLN A 155 -2.38 23.75 9.23
C GLN A 155 -1.39 24.91 9.31
N LYS A 156 -0.30 24.76 10.06
CA LYS A 156 0.77 25.76 10.13
C LYS A 156 1.44 25.95 8.77
N GLN A 157 1.78 24.86 8.08
CA GLN A 157 2.36 24.93 6.72
C GLN A 157 1.38 25.56 5.72
N ILE A 158 0.09 25.23 5.82
CA ILE A 158 -0.97 25.83 5.00
C ILE A 158 -1.03 27.34 5.26
N ASN A 159 -1.07 27.77 6.53
CA ASN A 159 -1.16 29.18 6.90
C ASN A 159 0.11 29.98 6.53
N GLU A 160 1.27 29.32 6.43
CA GLU A 160 2.50 29.93 5.93
C GLU A 160 2.45 30.15 4.40
N LEU A 161 1.80 29.26 3.65
CA LEU A 161 1.61 29.39 2.19
C LEU A 161 0.59 30.47 1.79
N TYR A 162 -0.39 30.78 2.64
CA TYR A 162 -1.37 31.84 2.42
C TYR A 162 -0.95 33.21 2.99
N ARG A 163 0.31 33.34 3.44
CA ARG A 163 0.86 34.57 4.03
C ARG A 163 1.55 35.48 3.01
N ASP A 164 1.66 35.05 1.75
CA ASP A 164 2.04 35.84 0.56
C ASP A 164 0.81 36.14 -0.31
#